data_AF-A0A1Q8ZNJ8-F1
#
_entry.id   AF-A0A1Q8ZNJ8-F1
#
_cell.length_a   1.000
_cell.length_b   1.000
_cell.length_c   1.000
_cell.angle_alpha   90.00
_cell.angle_beta   90.00
_cell.angle_gamma   90.00
#
_symmetry.space_group_name_H-M   'P 1'
#
loop_
_entity.id
_entity.type
_entity.pdbx_description
1 polymer ?
#
loop_
_entity_poly.entity_id
_entity_poly.type
_entity_poly.pdbx_seq_one_letter_code
_entity_poly.pdbx_strand_id
1 'polypeptide(L)'
;MDHGRIRQCWEALIKQPLPPDHQAVFNAITKYSVVDYDKIMKRLELMVHPAVGSRGERRKRKIDLLKGKYYKQLCSVEDFRNLVAGGDPNFPSLIQKNGFNFGIPQGTPISDLVANFYLMDFDAEVNSWVSEHSGIYMRYSDDIIVVIPQSNSISDFEVKDFLQTRIRHYGSKLQIQDKKVSISRFSRNGLVQDFSRVFGRASANGLEYLGFQYDGASIQIKNSTLSNAWRKMKRRAYGSACAYVKRYRSKGEIWIRANYSSLQLETNLLRDVTYNQDTGYDTWTFLKYVRRCSRTFSNYPRNFSSQTKRYRRLTKLMIEKSLDKAISVHLK
;
A
#
# COMPACT_ATOMS: atom_id res chain seq x y z
N MET A 1 -17.82 -8.40 -0.51
CA MET A 1 -18.42 -8.40 -1.86
C MET A 1 -19.33 -9.60 -1.96
N ASP A 2 -20.59 -9.40 -2.32
CA ASP A 2 -21.59 -10.47 -2.47
C ASP A 2 -21.30 -11.34 -3.70
N HIS A 3 -21.29 -12.66 -3.55
CA HIS A 3 -20.96 -13.58 -4.65
C HIS A 3 -22.02 -13.59 -5.75
N GLY A 4 -23.30 -13.44 -5.40
CA GLY A 4 -24.40 -13.38 -6.36
C GLY A 4 -24.28 -12.14 -7.24
N ARG A 5 -24.03 -10.97 -6.63
CA ARG A 5 -23.78 -9.74 -7.39
C ARG A 5 -22.54 -9.82 -8.27
N ILE A 6 -21.42 -10.39 -7.77
CA ILE A 6 -20.23 -10.60 -8.61
C ILE A 6 -20.61 -11.38 -9.86
N ARG A 7 -21.36 -12.49 -9.71
CA ARG A 7 -21.81 -13.31 -10.83
C ARG A 7 -22.69 -12.51 -11.79
N GLN A 8 -23.70 -11.81 -11.28
CA GLN A 8 -24.62 -11.00 -12.09
C GLN A 8 -23.88 -9.94 -12.92
N CYS A 9 -23.00 -9.15 -12.29
CA CYS A 9 -22.22 -8.13 -12.99
C CYS A 9 -21.27 -8.76 -14.03
N TRP A 10 -20.70 -9.93 -13.73
CA TRP A 10 -19.82 -10.64 -14.65
C TRP A 10 -20.60 -11.16 -15.88
N GLU A 11 -21.73 -11.81 -15.67
CA GLU A 11 -22.63 -12.30 -16.74
C GLU A 11 -23.13 -11.15 -17.61
N ALA A 12 -23.50 -10.01 -17.00
CA ALA A 12 -23.90 -8.80 -17.71
C ALA A 12 -22.77 -8.25 -18.60
N LEU A 13 -21.53 -8.24 -18.11
CA LEU A 13 -20.36 -7.79 -18.87
C LEU A 13 -20.07 -8.64 -20.11
N ILE A 14 -20.17 -9.96 -19.97
CA ILE A 14 -19.93 -10.89 -21.07
C ILE A 14 -21.18 -11.15 -21.92
N LYS A 15 -22.34 -10.62 -21.50
CA LYS A 15 -23.65 -10.75 -22.15
C LYS A 15 -24.12 -12.19 -22.33
N GLN A 16 -23.70 -13.09 -21.44
CA GLN A 16 -24.08 -14.49 -21.43
C GLN A 16 -23.91 -15.09 -20.01
N PRO A 17 -24.56 -16.23 -19.70
CA PRO A 17 -24.26 -16.98 -18.48
C PRO A 17 -22.78 -17.36 -18.41
N LEU A 18 -22.21 -17.48 -17.21
CA LEU A 18 -20.78 -17.81 -17.06
C LEU A 18 -20.42 -19.13 -17.76
N PRO A 19 -19.56 -19.12 -18.81
CA PRO A 19 -19.09 -20.35 -19.43
C PRO A 19 -18.22 -21.18 -18.47
N PRO A 20 -17.93 -22.46 -18.77
CA PRO A 20 -17.26 -23.37 -17.83
C PRO A 20 -15.91 -22.88 -17.29
N ASP A 21 -15.11 -22.23 -18.12
CA ASP A 21 -13.83 -21.63 -17.76
C ASP A 21 -13.99 -20.42 -16.82
N HIS A 22 -14.92 -19.51 -17.12
CA HIS A 22 -15.27 -18.40 -16.22
C HIS A 22 -15.84 -18.90 -14.90
N GLN A 23 -16.68 -19.93 -14.93
CA GLN A 23 -17.24 -20.56 -13.73
C GLN A 23 -16.14 -21.17 -12.86
N ALA A 24 -15.08 -21.74 -13.46
CA ALA A 24 -13.92 -22.24 -12.73
C ALA A 24 -13.18 -21.09 -12.02
N VAL A 25 -12.95 -19.96 -12.69
CA VAL A 25 -12.33 -18.77 -12.07
C VAL A 25 -13.22 -18.20 -10.97
N PHE A 26 -14.52 -18.06 -11.21
CA PHE A 26 -15.49 -17.62 -10.20
C PHE A 26 -15.46 -18.53 -8.97
N ASN A 27 -15.45 -19.85 -9.15
CA ASN A 27 -15.33 -20.81 -8.05
C ASN A 27 -13.99 -20.65 -7.32
N ALA A 28 -12.88 -20.44 -8.02
CA ALA A 28 -11.57 -20.25 -7.39
C ALA A 28 -11.52 -19.02 -6.47
N ILE A 29 -12.19 -17.92 -6.85
CA ILE A 29 -12.22 -16.68 -6.04
C ILE A 29 -13.33 -16.65 -4.99
N THR A 30 -14.37 -17.50 -5.09
CA THR A 30 -15.50 -17.52 -4.15
C THR A 30 -15.43 -18.69 -3.17
N LYS A 31 -15.03 -19.88 -3.63
CA LYS A 31 -14.92 -21.12 -2.84
C LYS A 31 -13.46 -21.39 -2.42
N TYR A 32 -12.77 -20.33 -2.04
CA TYR A 32 -11.37 -20.40 -1.66
C TYR A 32 -11.20 -21.08 -0.29
N SER A 33 -9.97 -21.52 -0.02
CA SER A 33 -9.56 -22.03 1.28
C SER A 33 -8.40 -21.20 1.83
N VAL A 34 -8.39 -20.97 3.13
CA VAL A 34 -7.33 -20.24 3.82
C VAL A 34 -6.77 -21.06 4.97
N VAL A 35 -5.53 -20.76 5.33
CA VAL A 35 -4.92 -21.22 6.57
C VAL A 35 -4.48 -19.99 7.34
N ASP A 36 -4.81 -19.95 8.62
CA ASP A 36 -4.41 -18.84 9.49
C ASP A 36 -2.88 -18.82 9.65
N TYR A 37 -2.29 -17.64 9.41
CA TYR A 37 -0.84 -17.45 9.41
C TYR A 37 -0.21 -17.78 10.78
N ASP A 38 -0.81 -17.33 11.87
CA ASP A 38 -0.25 -17.55 13.20
C ASP A 38 -0.38 -19.02 13.62
N LYS A 39 -1.51 -19.67 13.26
CA LYS A 39 -1.71 -21.10 13.51
C LYS A 39 -0.70 -21.97 12.75
N ILE A 40 -0.46 -21.72 11.47
CA ILE A 40 0.50 -22.50 10.69
C ILE A 40 1.94 -22.26 11.16
N MET A 41 2.29 -21.01 11.48
CA MET A 41 3.61 -20.66 12.02
C MET A 41 3.88 -21.35 13.36
N LYS A 42 2.87 -21.48 14.21
CA LYS A 42 2.95 -22.22 15.47
C LYS A 42 3.03 -23.72 15.25
N ARG A 43 2.15 -24.30 14.43
CA ARG A 43 2.06 -25.74 14.14
C ARG A 43 3.35 -26.31 13.55
N LEU A 44 4.01 -25.54 12.67
CA LEU A 44 5.28 -25.91 12.05
C LEU A 44 6.50 -25.40 12.82
N GLU A 45 6.29 -24.78 13.99
CA GLU A 45 7.33 -24.21 14.85
C GLU A 45 8.27 -23.23 14.13
N LEU A 46 7.76 -22.52 13.12
CA LEU A 46 8.61 -21.74 12.20
C LEU A 46 9.29 -20.54 12.86
N MET A 47 8.77 -20.09 14.00
CA MET A 47 9.37 -19.03 14.82
C MET A 47 10.44 -19.54 15.80
N VAL A 48 10.62 -20.85 15.94
CA VAL A 48 11.54 -21.46 16.90
C VAL A 48 12.98 -21.47 16.35
N HIS A 49 13.94 -21.30 17.26
CA HIS A 49 15.36 -21.44 16.99
C HIS A 49 15.76 -22.92 16.98
N PRO A 50 16.51 -23.41 15.97
CA PRO A 50 17.02 -24.78 15.98
C PRO A 50 17.84 -25.07 17.24
N ALA A 51 17.57 -26.20 17.89
CA ALA A 51 18.32 -26.64 19.07
C ALA A 51 19.75 -27.10 18.70
N VAL A 52 19.94 -27.60 17.48
CA VAL A 52 21.18 -28.18 16.97
C VAL A 52 21.68 -27.38 15.76
N GLY A 53 22.99 -27.40 15.50
CA GLY A 53 23.66 -26.69 14.41
C GLY A 53 24.80 -25.80 14.88
N SER A 54 25.43 -25.09 13.95
CA SER A 54 26.46 -24.09 14.24
C SER A 54 25.91 -22.93 15.07
N ARG A 55 26.79 -22.17 15.74
CA ARG A 55 26.42 -20.96 16.50
C ARG A 55 25.65 -19.94 15.63
N GLY A 56 25.89 -19.92 14.32
CA GLY A 56 25.18 -19.08 13.36
C GLY A 56 23.78 -19.57 13.02
N GLU A 57 23.57 -20.88 12.95
CA GLU A 57 22.27 -21.49 12.63
C GLU A 57 21.31 -21.44 13.81
N ARG A 58 21.78 -21.71 15.03
CA ARG A 58 20.94 -21.60 16.25
C ARG A 58 20.45 -20.17 16.51
N ARG A 59 21.08 -19.16 15.91
CA ARG A 59 20.65 -17.74 15.98
C ARG A 59 19.57 -17.38 14.97
N LYS A 60 19.27 -18.25 13.99
CA LYS A 60 18.23 -18.05 12.99
C LYS A 60 16.99 -18.84 13.40
N ARG A 61 15.80 -18.31 13.15
CA ARG A 61 14.56 -19.09 13.31
C ARG A 61 14.40 -20.02 12.12
N LYS A 62 13.62 -21.11 12.24
CA LYS A 62 13.32 -22.03 11.12
C LYS A 62 12.85 -21.27 9.87
N ILE A 63 11.99 -20.24 10.02
CA ILE A 63 11.56 -19.39 8.89
C ILE A 63 12.71 -18.62 8.23
N ASP A 64 13.71 -18.17 8.98
CA ASP A 64 14.82 -17.39 8.43
C ASP A 64 15.72 -18.24 7.51
N LEU A 65 15.70 -19.57 7.68
CA LEU A 65 16.38 -20.53 6.80
C LEU A 65 15.72 -20.59 5.42
N LEU A 66 14.40 -20.35 5.34
CA LEU A 66 13.65 -20.35 4.08
C LEU A 66 13.88 -19.07 3.26
N LYS A 67 14.52 -18.05 3.84
CA LYS A 67 14.80 -16.77 3.17
C LYS A 67 15.62 -16.95 1.89
N GLY A 68 16.60 -17.85 1.90
CA GLY A 68 17.42 -18.15 0.72
C GLY A 68 16.64 -18.81 -0.43
N LYS A 69 15.50 -19.44 -0.09
CA LYS A 69 14.55 -20.03 -1.06
C LYS A 69 13.36 -19.11 -1.33
N TYR A 70 13.45 -17.83 -0.97
CA TYR A 70 12.38 -16.84 -1.14
C TYR A 70 11.05 -17.26 -0.51
N TYR A 71 11.08 -18.06 0.56
CA TYR A 71 9.87 -18.56 1.22
C TYR A 71 8.90 -19.30 0.28
N LYS A 72 9.41 -19.89 -0.83
CA LYS A 72 8.58 -20.59 -1.83
C LYS A 72 7.72 -21.71 -1.23
N GLN A 73 8.21 -22.36 -0.19
CA GLN A 73 7.55 -23.49 0.44
C GLN A 73 7.80 -23.45 1.95
N LEU A 74 6.73 -23.50 2.75
CA LEU A 74 6.80 -23.43 4.21
C LEU A 74 7.12 -24.79 4.85
N CYS A 75 6.62 -25.89 4.26
CA CYS A 75 6.81 -27.26 4.75
C CYS A 75 6.75 -28.25 3.58
N SER A 76 7.18 -29.49 3.82
CA SER A 76 7.10 -30.56 2.81
C SER A 76 5.64 -30.91 2.48
N VAL A 77 5.41 -31.63 1.38
CA VAL A 77 4.06 -32.11 1.01
C VAL A 77 3.51 -33.05 2.08
N GLU A 78 4.37 -33.86 2.68
CA GLU A 78 4.01 -34.78 3.77
C GLU A 78 3.61 -34.02 5.04
N ASP A 79 4.43 -33.06 5.48
CA ASP A 79 4.11 -32.20 6.62
C ASP A 79 2.81 -31.42 6.39
N PHE A 80 2.57 -30.93 5.17
CA PHE A 80 1.33 -30.27 4.84
C PHE A 80 0.13 -31.22 5.01
N ARG A 81 0.20 -32.44 4.47
CA ARG A 81 -0.89 -33.42 4.59
C ARG A 81 -1.16 -33.78 6.05
N ASN A 82 -0.11 -34.10 6.80
CA ASN A 82 -0.24 -34.63 8.15
C ASN A 82 -0.53 -33.51 9.17
N LEU A 83 0.25 -32.42 9.15
CA LEU A 83 0.21 -31.37 10.16
C LEU A 83 -0.74 -30.22 9.84
N VAL A 84 -1.08 -29.98 8.57
CA VAL A 84 -1.90 -28.83 8.15
C VAL A 84 -3.27 -29.25 7.62
N ALA A 85 -3.34 -30.30 6.80
CA ALA A 85 -4.58 -30.74 6.16
C ALA A 85 -5.40 -31.73 7.00
N GLY A 86 -4.86 -32.18 8.14
CA GLY A 86 -5.57 -33.08 9.05
C GLY A 86 -5.38 -34.57 8.77
N GLY A 87 -4.29 -34.96 8.12
CA GLY A 87 -3.94 -36.36 7.89
C GLY A 87 -3.52 -37.11 9.16
N ASP A 88 -2.95 -36.40 10.15
CA ASP A 88 -2.64 -36.97 11.47
C ASP A 88 -3.81 -36.66 12.44
N PRO A 89 -4.39 -37.68 13.11
CA PRO A 89 -5.47 -37.50 14.08
C PRO A 89 -5.15 -36.53 15.23
N ASN A 90 -3.87 -36.38 15.60
CA ASN A 90 -3.44 -35.46 16.65
C ASN A 90 -3.43 -33.99 16.19
N PHE A 91 -3.45 -33.76 14.87
CA PHE A 91 -3.32 -32.44 14.27
C PHE A 91 -4.54 -32.13 13.39
N PRO A 92 -5.63 -31.59 13.96
CA PRO A 92 -6.80 -31.25 13.17
C PRO A 92 -6.45 -30.24 12.06
N SER A 93 -7.20 -30.34 10.96
CA SER A 93 -7.02 -29.52 9.77
C SER A 93 -7.08 -28.03 10.12
N LEU A 94 -6.08 -27.28 9.65
CA LEU A 94 -6.05 -25.83 9.75
C LEU A 94 -6.70 -25.15 8.54
N ILE A 95 -7.09 -25.94 7.52
CA ILE A 95 -7.70 -25.45 6.29
C ILE A 95 -9.14 -25.03 6.57
N GLN A 96 -9.42 -23.75 6.34
CA GLN A 96 -10.73 -23.16 6.48
C GLN A 96 -11.27 -22.86 5.08
N LYS A 97 -12.35 -23.54 4.70
CA LYS A 97 -13.06 -23.26 3.45
C LYS A 97 -13.96 -22.05 3.63
N ASN A 98 -14.05 -21.19 2.61
CA ASN A 98 -15.04 -20.12 2.62
C ASN A 98 -16.45 -20.71 2.54
N GLY A 99 -17.17 -20.68 3.65
CA GLY A 99 -18.58 -21.09 3.73
C GLY A 99 -19.57 -19.93 3.53
N PHE A 100 -19.07 -18.70 3.32
CA PHE A 100 -19.91 -17.52 3.16
C PHE A 100 -20.22 -17.26 1.68
N ASN A 101 -21.39 -16.67 1.42
CA ASN A 101 -21.77 -16.17 0.08
C ASN A 101 -21.18 -14.78 -0.23
N PHE A 102 -20.10 -14.40 0.46
CA PHE A 102 -19.42 -13.13 0.26
C PHE A 102 -17.92 -13.26 0.52
N GLY A 103 -17.18 -12.28 0.02
CA GLY A 103 -15.73 -12.17 0.18
C GLY A 103 -14.96 -12.84 -0.96
N ILE A 104 -13.84 -12.24 -1.35
CA ILE A 104 -12.90 -12.81 -2.31
C ILE A 104 -11.48 -12.67 -1.72
N PRO A 105 -10.53 -13.55 -2.05
CA PRO A 105 -9.17 -13.42 -1.59
C PRO A 105 -8.52 -12.16 -2.17
N GLN A 106 -7.88 -11.39 -1.31
CA GLN A 106 -7.11 -10.22 -1.73
C GLN A 106 -5.79 -10.67 -2.36
N GLY A 107 -5.40 -10.05 -3.47
CA GLY A 107 -4.16 -10.36 -4.18
C GLY A 107 -4.27 -11.48 -5.21
N THR A 108 -5.49 -11.89 -5.57
CA THR A 108 -5.68 -12.72 -6.78
C THR A 108 -5.48 -11.85 -8.02
N PRO A 109 -4.97 -12.39 -9.14
CA PRO A 109 -4.76 -11.60 -10.36
C PRO A 109 -6.02 -10.90 -10.89
N ILE A 110 -7.21 -11.42 -10.57
CA ILE A 110 -8.49 -10.90 -11.05
C ILE A 110 -9.22 -10.04 -10.01
N SER A 111 -8.77 -9.95 -8.75
CA SER A 111 -9.53 -9.25 -7.70
C SER A 111 -9.78 -7.79 -8.03
N ASP A 112 -8.82 -7.13 -8.69
CA ASP A 112 -8.92 -5.72 -9.05
C ASP A 112 -9.99 -5.48 -10.13
N LEU A 113 -10.09 -6.40 -11.10
CA LEU A 113 -11.13 -6.37 -12.12
C LEU A 113 -12.52 -6.59 -11.49
N VAL A 114 -12.62 -7.57 -10.59
CA VAL A 114 -13.85 -7.88 -9.86
C VAL A 114 -14.31 -6.70 -9.01
N ALA A 115 -13.38 -6.05 -8.29
CA ALA A 115 -13.68 -4.85 -7.51
C ALA A 115 -14.24 -3.71 -8.37
N ASN A 116 -13.70 -3.53 -9.58
CA ASN A 116 -14.15 -2.48 -10.49
C ASN A 116 -15.55 -2.74 -11.04
N PHE A 117 -15.80 -3.91 -11.64
CA PHE A 117 -17.12 -4.15 -12.23
C PHE A 117 -18.23 -4.30 -11.19
N TYR A 118 -17.90 -4.74 -9.96
CA TYR A 118 -18.88 -4.89 -8.90
C TYR A 118 -19.56 -3.56 -8.53
N LEU A 119 -18.81 -2.46 -8.63
CA LEU A 119 -19.25 -1.10 -8.34
C LEU A 119 -19.62 -0.30 -9.60
N MET A 120 -19.62 -0.90 -10.78
CA MET A 120 -19.85 -0.17 -12.03
C MET A 120 -21.24 0.51 -12.08
N ASP A 121 -22.30 -0.18 -11.65
CA ASP A 121 -23.65 0.41 -11.58
C ASP A 121 -23.74 1.50 -10.52
N PHE A 122 -23.05 1.32 -9.38
CA PHE A 122 -22.92 2.34 -8.34
C PHE A 122 -22.24 3.59 -8.89
N ASP A 123 -21.15 3.42 -9.64
CA ASP A 123 -20.41 4.52 -10.24
C ASP A 123 -21.28 5.27 -11.26
N ALA A 124 -22.04 4.54 -12.07
CA ALA A 124 -22.97 5.12 -13.05
C ALA A 124 -24.04 5.98 -12.36
N GLU A 125 -24.70 5.44 -11.33
CA GLU A 125 -25.74 6.16 -10.58
C GLU A 125 -25.19 7.38 -9.85
N VAL A 126 -24.03 7.24 -9.19
CA VAL A 126 -23.40 8.36 -8.49
C VAL A 126 -22.98 9.43 -9.50
N ASN A 127 -22.41 9.05 -10.63
CA ASN A 127 -22.00 10.00 -11.65
C ASN A 127 -23.21 10.75 -12.24
N SER A 128 -24.34 10.09 -12.47
CA SER A 128 -25.59 10.73 -12.90
C SER A 128 -26.05 11.77 -11.87
N TRP A 129 -26.18 11.36 -10.60
CA TRP A 129 -26.61 12.27 -9.53
C TRP A 129 -25.65 13.45 -9.35
N VAL A 130 -24.34 13.22 -9.39
CA VAL A 130 -23.34 14.31 -9.28
C VAL A 130 -23.40 15.25 -10.49
N SER A 131 -23.66 14.72 -11.70
CA SER A 131 -23.74 15.50 -12.94
C SER A 131 -24.98 16.40 -12.98
N GLU A 132 -26.12 15.94 -12.43
CA GLU A 132 -27.32 16.77 -12.25
C GLU A 132 -27.04 18.04 -11.42
N HIS A 133 -26.02 17.96 -10.57
CA HIS A 133 -25.55 19.04 -9.72
C HIS A 133 -24.30 19.74 -10.28
N SER A 134 -24.04 19.62 -11.59
CA SER A 134 -22.86 20.21 -12.26
C SER A 134 -21.52 19.85 -11.59
N GLY A 135 -21.48 18.72 -10.88
CA GLY A 135 -20.30 18.23 -10.19
C GLY A 135 -19.48 17.27 -11.02
N ILE A 136 -18.38 16.81 -10.44
CA ILE A 136 -17.49 15.80 -11.02
C ILE A 136 -17.31 14.67 -10.00
N TYR A 137 -17.50 13.44 -10.46
CA TYR A 137 -17.25 12.22 -9.71
C TYR A 137 -16.06 11.47 -10.32
N MET A 138 -15.15 11.01 -9.47
CA MET A 138 -14.08 10.07 -9.86
C MET A 138 -13.88 9.02 -8.77
N ARG A 139 -13.62 7.77 -9.20
CA ARG A 139 -13.25 6.67 -8.30
C ARG A 139 -11.97 6.00 -8.78
N TYR A 140 -11.05 5.77 -7.86
CA TYR A 140 -9.85 4.96 -8.06
C TYR A 140 -9.86 3.83 -7.04
N SER A 141 -10.22 2.61 -7.46
CA SER A 141 -10.41 1.48 -6.54
C SER A 141 -11.38 1.87 -5.40
N ASP A 142 -10.93 1.88 -4.15
CA ASP A 142 -11.74 2.28 -2.99
C ASP A 142 -11.78 3.80 -2.73
N ASP A 143 -10.90 4.59 -3.37
CA ASP A 143 -10.82 6.04 -3.16
C ASP A 143 -11.83 6.76 -4.07
N ILE A 144 -12.82 7.43 -3.47
CA ILE A 144 -13.84 8.23 -4.17
C ILE A 144 -13.57 9.72 -3.93
N ILE A 145 -13.66 10.52 -4.98
CA ILE A 145 -13.67 11.99 -4.89
C ILE A 145 -14.89 12.55 -5.63
N VAL A 146 -15.56 13.49 -4.98
CA VAL A 146 -16.67 14.26 -5.55
C VAL A 146 -16.36 15.73 -5.39
N VAL A 147 -16.56 16.51 -6.46
CA VAL A 147 -16.39 17.96 -6.47
C VAL A 147 -17.69 18.57 -6.95
N ILE A 148 -18.32 19.42 -6.13
CA ILE A 148 -19.56 20.12 -6.50
C ILE A 148 -19.33 21.64 -6.40
N PRO A 149 -19.75 22.43 -7.41
CA PRO A 149 -19.73 23.88 -7.34
C PRO A 149 -20.54 24.43 -6.17
N GLN A 150 -20.02 25.45 -5.47
CA GLN A 150 -20.71 26.08 -4.33
C GLN A 150 -22.01 26.80 -4.70
N SER A 151 -22.22 27.11 -5.99
CA SER A 151 -23.43 27.77 -6.48
C SER A 151 -24.68 26.90 -6.38
N ASN A 152 -24.54 25.61 -6.09
CA ASN A 152 -25.66 24.70 -5.89
C ASN A 152 -26.21 24.78 -4.47
N SER A 153 -27.51 24.54 -4.32
CA SER A 153 -28.21 24.55 -3.02
C SER A 153 -27.97 23.30 -2.15
N ILE A 154 -27.10 22.39 -2.58
CA ILE A 154 -26.81 21.14 -1.87
C ILE A 154 -26.01 21.43 -0.62
N SER A 155 -26.42 20.81 0.50
CA SER A 155 -25.64 20.91 1.74
C SER A 155 -24.37 20.06 1.68
N ASP A 156 -23.31 20.49 2.37
CA ASP A 156 -22.03 19.75 2.42
C ASP A 156 -22.20 18.25 2.77
N PHE A 157 -23.19 17.92 3.60
CA PHE A 157 -23.45 16.57 4.10
C PHE A 157 -24.31 15.72 3.18
N GLU A 158 -25.11 16.34 2.31
CA GLU A 158 -26.05 15.62 1.43
C GLU A 158 -25.32 14.68 0.46
N VAL A 159 -24.18 15.11 -0.09
CA VAL A 159 -23.32 14.25 -0.93
C VAL A 159 -22.80 13.05 -0.16
N LYS A 160 -22.32 13.27 1.08
CA LYS A 160 -21.82 12.21 1.95
C LYS A 160 -22.91 11.19 2.26
N ASP A 161 -24.09 11.67 2.64
CA ASP A 161 -25.20 10.83 3.06
C ASP A 161 -25.80 10.07 1.87
N PHE A 162 -25.86 10.71 0.69
CA PHE A 162 -26.19 10.06 -0.57
C PHE A 162 -25.23 8.90 -0.86
N LEU A 163 -23.91 9.13 -0.86
CA LEU A 163 -22.91 8.08 -1.12
C LEU A 163 -22.99 6.94 -0.10
N GLN A 164 -23.10 7.27 1.19
CA GLN A 164 -23.15 6.29 2.28
C GLN A 164 -24.41 5.42 2.26
N THR A 165 -25.54 6.01 1.87
CA THR A 165 -26.79 5.28 1.68
C THR A 165 -26.70 4.44 0.42
N ARG A 166 -26.27 5.05 -0.69
CA ARG A 166 -26.33 4.43 -2.00
C ARG A 166 -25.45 3.19 -2.13
N ILE A 167 -24.22 3.23 -1.59
CA ILE A 167 -23.28 2.11 -1.68
C ILE A 167 -23.83 0.81 -1.05
N ARG A 168 -24.71 0.92 -0.04
CA ARG A 168 -25.30 -0.24 0.64
C ARG A 168 -26.30 -0.99 -0.24
N HIS A 169 -26.95 -0.31 -1.19
CA HIS A 169 -27.83 -0.96 -2.17
C HIS A 169 -27.06 -1.91 -3.10
N TYR A 170 -25.79 -1.60 -3.35
CA TYR A 170 -24.89 -2.41 -4.18
C TYR A 170 -24.10 -3.46 -3.37
N GLY A 171 -24.23 -3.45 -2.05
CA GLY A 171 -23.67 -4.48 -1.19
C GLY A 171 -23.97 -4.17 0.26
N SER A 172 -24.78 -5.01 0.90
CA SER A 172 -25.19 -4.85 2.31
C SER A 172 -24.02 -4.80 3.30
N LYS A 173 -22.86 -5.35 2.90
CA LYS A 173 -21.60 -5.36 3.66
C LYS A 173 -20.62 -4.25 3.25
N LEU A 174 -20.93 -3.46 2.22
CA LEU A 174 -20.13 -2.30 1.84
C LEU A 174 -20.49 -1.09 2.69
N GLN A 175 -19.48 -0.36 3.14
CA GLN A 175 -19.66 0.79 4.01
C GLN A 175 -18.58 1.84 3.76
N ILE A 176 -19.00 3.05 3.42
CA ILE A 176 -18.14 4.24 3.47
C ILE A 176 -18.11 4.72 4.92
N GLN A 177 -16.97 4.54 5.58
CA GLN A 177 -16.80 4.84 7.01
C GLN A 177 -16.49 6.33 7.23
N ASP A 178 -17.21 7.01 8.14
CA ASP A 178 -17.00 8.43 8.47
C ASP A 178 -15.54 8.78 8.77
N LYS A 179 -14.81 7.88 9.43
CA LYS A 179 -13.39 8.08 9.76
C LYS A 179 -12.48 8.27 8.55
N LYS A 180 -12.93 7.85 7.35
CA LYS A 180 -12.24 7.99 6.07
C LYS A 180 -12.81 9.13 5.21
N VAL A 181 -13.96 9.68 5.58
CA VAL A 181 -14.59 10.78 4.83
C VAL A 181 -14.01 12.10 5.31
N SER A 182 -13.70 12.97 4.36
CA SER A 182 -13.41 14.38 4.61
C SER A 182 -14.23 15.24 3.67
N ILE A 183 -14.83 16.31 4.20
CA ILE A 183 -15.51 17.32 3.41
C ILE A 183 -14.72 18.61 3.53
N SER A 184 -14.41 19.21 2.39
CA SER A 184 -13.63 20.43 2.29
C SER A 184 -14.29 21.39 1.33
N ARG A 185 -14.14 22.68 1.63
CA ARG A 185 -14.71 23.77 0.86
C ARG A 185 -13.58 24.64 0.34
N PHE A 186 -13.70 24.97 -0.94
CA PHE A 186 -12.83 25.89 -1.63
C PHE A 186 -13.64 27.10 -2.07
N SER A 187 -13.29 28.29 -1.58
CA SER A 187 -13.95 29.55 -1.94
C SER A 187 -12.95 30.46 -2.65
N ARG A 188 -13.37 31.10 -3.74
CA ARG A 188 -12.51 32.04 -4.46
C ARG A 188 -12.60 33.42 -3.79
N ASN A 189 -11.44 33.98 -3.45
CA ASN A 189 -11.28 35.35 -2.96
C ASN A 189 -10.26 36.07 -3.87
N GLY A 190 -10.77 36.74 -4.92
CA GLY A 190 -9.95 37.33 -5.97
C GLY A 190 -9.13 36.28 -6.74
N LEU A 191 -7.80 36.42 -6.73
CA LEU A 191 -6.86 35.49 -7.36
C LEU A 191 -6.51 34.27 -6.50
N VAL A 192 -6.90 34.29 -5.21
CA VAL A 192 -6.59 33.22 -4.25
C VAL A 192 -7.82 32.35 -4.06
N GLN A 193 -7.59 31.06 -3.82
CA GLN A 193 -8.64 30.14 -3.39
C GLN A 193 -8.37 29.75 -1.94
N ASP A 194 -9.31 30.09 -1.07
CA ASP A 194 -9.26 29.75 0.34
C ASP A 194 -9.74 28.31 0.53
N PHE A 195 -9.06 27.60 1.43
CA PHE A 195 -9.40 26.24 1.82
C PHE A 195 -9.97 26.24 3.24
N SER A 196 -11.11 25.57 3.43
CA SER A 196 -11.65 25.29 4.76
C SER A 196 -12.09 23.83 4.86
N ARG A 197 -11.84 23.23 6.02
CA ARG A 197 -12.28 21.86 6.31
C ARG A 197 -13.63 21.92 7.03
N VAL A 198 -14.63 21.25 6.47
CA VAL A 198 -15.99 21.17 7.04
C VAL A 198 -16.13 19.94 7.94
N PHE A 199 -15.68 18.77 7.45
CA PHE A 199 -15.85 17.50 8.16
C PHE A 199 -14.62 16.60 8.02
N GLY A 200 -14.43 15.72 9.00
CA GLY A 200 -13.41 14.68 8.97
C GLY A 200 -12.05 15.14 9.52
N ARG A 201 -11.18 14.15 9.79
CA ARG A 201 -9.79 14.41 10.23
C ARG A 201 -8.81 14.41 9.06
N ALA A 202 -9.12 13.66 8.01
CA ALA A 202 -8.41 13.73 6.75
C ALA A 202 -8.55 15.13 6.15
N SER A 203 -7.56 15.55 5.35
CA SER A 203 -7.56 16.85 4.68
C SER A 203 -7.35 18.06 5.61
N ALA A 204 -6.62 17.91 6.73
CA ALA A 204 -6.35 19.04 7.64
C ALA A 204 -5.63 20.22 6.97
N ASN A 205 -4.84 19.95 5.92
CA ASN A 205 -4.00 20.95 5.23
C ASN A 205 -4.41 21.14 3.76
N GLY A 206 -5.56 20.63 3.33
CA GLY A 206 -5.96 20.59 1.93
C GLY A 206 -6.58 19.26 1.52
N LEU A 207 -7.24 19.24 0.37
CA LEU A 207 -7.85 18.05 -0.23
C LEU A 207 -6.77 17.00 -0.55
N GLU A 208 -6.83 15.83 0.08
CA GLU A 208 -5.92 14.71 -0.19
C GLU A 208 -6.54 13.72 -1.20
N TYR A 209 -5.80 13.38 -2.26
CA TYR A 209 -6.21 12.35 -3.23
C TYR A 209 -4.98 11.70 -3.90
N LEU A 210 -4.95 10.36 -3.97
CA LEU A 210 -3.90 9.57 -4.65
C LEU A 210 -2.45 9.94 -4.31
N GLY A 211 -2.18 10.34 -3.06
CA GLY A 211 -0.83 10.68 -2.61
C GLY A 211 -0.45 12.15 -2.78
N PHE A 212 -1.36 12.95 -3.32
CA PHE A 212 -1.27 14.41 -3.43
C PHE A 212 -2.17 15.10 -2.42
N GLN A 213 -1.91 16.39 -2.22
CA GLN A 213 -2.67 17.29 -1.39
C GLN A 213 -2.80 18.63 -2.13
N TYR A 214 -3.97 19.23 -2.15
CA TYR A 214 -4.23 20.55 -2.73
C TYR A 214 -4.83 21.48 -1.68
N ASP A 215 -4.14 22.60 -1.41
CA ASP A 215 -4.48 23.57 -0.35
C ASP A 215 -5.26 24.80 -0.87
N GLY A 216 -5.67 24.79 -2.15
CA GLY A 216 -6.30 25.94 -2.81
C GLY A 216 -5.30 26.80 -3.58
N ALA A 217 -4.02 26.81 -3.18
CA ALA A 217 -2.99 27.58 -3.85
C ALA A 217 -2.03 26.70 -4.67
N SER A 218 -1.68 25.51 -4.19
CA SER A 218 -0.63 24.68 -4.76
C SER A 218 -0.82 23.18 -4.55
N ILE A 219 -0.35 22.39 -5.51
CA ILE A 219 -0.33 20.93 -5.41
C ILE A 219 0.96 20.49 -4.68
N GLN A 220 0.79 19.61 -3.70
CA GLN A 220 1.83 19.11 -2.80
C GLN A 220 1.79 17.57 -2.73
N ILE A 221 2.92 16.94 -2.39
CA ILE A 221 2.92 15.54 -1.99
C ILE A 221 2.41 15.47 -0.55
N LYS A 222 1.46 14.57 -0.25
CA LYS A 222 0.91 14.46 1.09
C LYS A 222 1.97 14.07 2.13
N ASN A 223 1.82 14.57 3.35
CA ASN A 223 2.79 14.36 4.44
C ASN A 223 3.05 12.88 4.75
N SER A 224 2.04 12.02 4.63
CA SER A 224 2.19 10.58 4.85
C SER A 224 3.04 9.90 3.77
N THR A 225 2.96 10.35 2.51
CA THR A 225 3.81 9.88 1.41
C THR A 225 5.27 10.27 1.64
N LEU A 226 5.53 11.54 1.99
CA LEU A 226 6.88 12.03 2.36
C LEU A 226 7.45 11.24 3.55
N SER A 227 6.65 11.07 4.60
CA SER A 227 7.05 10.34 5.81
C SER A 227 7.36 8.87 5.52
N ASN A 228 6.57 8.22 4.65
CA ASN A 228 6.80 6.84 4.22
C ASN A 228 8.09 6.71 3.39
N ALA A 229 8.35 7.64 2.48
CA ALA A 229 9.59 7.70 1.73
C ALA A 229 10.81 7.87 2.66
N TRP A 230 10.73 8.80 3.61
CA TRP A 230 11.77 9.01 4.62
C TRP A 230 12.03 7.76 5.46
N ARG A 231 10.98 7.07 5.92
CA ARG A 231 11.10 5.83 6.68
C ARG A 231 11.74 4.69 5.87
N LYS A 232 11.44 4.59 4.56
CA LYS A 232 12.09 3.63 3.65
C LYS A 232 13.58 3.94 3.52
N MET A 233 13.97 5.21 3.32
CA MET A 233 15.37 5.60 3.25
C MET A 233 16.13 5.32 4.55
N LYS A 234 15.54 5.66 5.71
CA LYS A 234 16.14 5.37 7.03
C LYS A 234 16.37 3.88 7.26
N ARG A 235 15.39 3.02 6.90
CA ARG A 235 15.55 1.56 7.00
C ARG A 235 16.67 1.04 6.11
N ARG A 236 16.79 1.53 4.87
CA ARG A 236 17.89 1.16 3.96
C ARG A 236 19.24 1.61 4.48
N ALA A 237 19.34 2.85 4.96
CA ALA A 237 20.59 3.40 5.53
C ALA A 237 21.06 2.58 6.73
N TYR A 238 20.16 2.30 7.68
CA TYR A 238 20.49 1.48 8.85
C TYR A 238 20.80 0.02 8.48
N GLY A 239 20.03 -0.59 7.57
CA GLY A 239 20.30 -1.95 7.09
C GLY A 239 21.69 -2.08 6.43
N SER A 240 22.08 -1.09 5.61
CA SER A 240 23.41 -0.99 5.00
C SER A 240 24.50 -0.89 6.07
N ALA A 241 24.34 0.04 7.02
CA ALA A 241 25.30 0.23 8.12
C ALA A 241 25.45 -1.04 8.97
N CYS A 242 24.35 -1.69 9.36
CA CYS A 242 24.37 -2.94 10.11
C CYS A 242 25.11 -4.06 9.36
N ALA A 243 24.84 -4.22 8.07
CA ALA A 243 25.50 -5.24 7.25
C ALA A 243 27.01 -4.97 7.16
N TYR A 244 27.39 -3.71 6.95
CA TYR A 244 28.79 -3.30 6.84
C TYR A 244 29.57 -3.50 8.16
N VAL A 245 29.04 -2.99 9.28
CA VAL A 245 29.67 -3.15 10.61
C VAL A 245 29.83 -4.61 10.99
N LYS A 246 28.80 -5.44 10.76
CA LYS A 246 28.89 -6.88 11.06
C LYS A 246 29.95 -7.58 10.20
N ARG A 247 30.08 -7.21 8.93
CA ARG A 247 31.05 -7.79 8.00
C ARG A 247 32.50 -7.45 8.37
N TYR A 248 32.75 -6.21 8.80
CA TYR A 248 34.10 -5.70 9.05
C TYR A 248 34.40 -5.48 10.54
N ARG A 249 33.65 -6.13 11.44
CA ARG A 249 33.79 -6.00 12.91
C ARG A 249 35.23 -6.17 13.41
N SER A 250 35.97 -7.12 12.84
CA SER A 250 37.36 -7.40 13.21
C SER A 250 38.36 -6.28 12.87
N LYS A 251 37.99 -5.35 11.99
CA LYS A 251 38.85 -4.23 11.57
C LYS A 251 38.79 -3.03 12.54
N GLY A 252 37.86 -3.03 13.48
CA GLY A 252 37.71 -1.96 14.48
C GLY A 252 37.02 -0.69 13.93
N GLU A 253 36.65 0.20 14.85
CA GLU A 253 35.81 1.38 14.57
C GLU A 253 36.46 2.35 13.58
N ILE A 254 37.74 2.68 13.80
CA ILE A 254 38.49 3.66 13.01
C ILE A 254 38.50 3.24 11.53
N TRP A 255 38.81 1.97 11.27
CA TRP A 255 38.82 1.44 9.91
C TRP A 255 37.43 1.44 9.28
N ILE A 256 36.40 1.02 10.03
CA ILE A 256 35.01 1.01 9.54
C ILE A 256 34.57 2.41 9.12
N ARG A 257 34.81 3.43 9.96
CA ARG A 257 34.44 4.82 9.65
C ARG A 257 35.18 5.36 8.44
N ALA A 258 36.47 5.07 8.32
CA ALA A 258 37.28 5.53 7.19
C ALA A 258 36.87 4.89 5.86
N ASN A 259 36.36 3.64 5.88
CA ASN A 259 36.08 2.86 4.67
C ASN A 259 34.58 2.77 4.32
N TYR A 260 33.68 3.26 5.17
CA TYR A 260 32.25 3.21 4.90
C TYR A 260 31.87 4.18 3.78
N SER A 261 31.37 3.65 2.66
CA SER A 261 31.04 4.41 1.45
C SER A 261 29.73 5.22 1.58
N SER A 262 29.69 6.17 2.53
CA SER A 262 28.53 7.04 2.79
C SER A 262 28.06 7.79 1.55
N LEU A 263 28.98 8.30 0.73
CA LEU A 263 28.66 9.04 -0.50
C LEU A 263 27.96 8.15 -1.53
N GLN A 264 28.48 6.92 -1.74
CA GLN A 264 27.85 5.97 -2.66
C GLN A 264 26.44 5.57 -2.20
N LEU A 265 26.25 5.41 -0.89
CA LEU A 265 24.94 5.14 -0.31
C LEU A 265 23.98 6.33 -0.46
N GLU A 266 24.45 7.56 -0.25
CA GLU A 266 23.69 8.78 -0.50
C GLU A 266 23.23 8.83 -1.96
N THR A 267 24.16 8.64 -2.92
CA THR A 267 23.84 8.58 -4.35
C THR A 267 22.82 7.48 -4.65
N ASN A 268 22.94 6.30 -4.05
CA ASN A 268 21.98 5.20 -4.28
C ASN A 268 20.59 5.45 -3.67
N LEU A 269 20.50 6.20 -2.57
CA LEU A 269 19.23 6.57 -1.95
C LEU A 269 18.54 7.71 -2.70
N LEU A 270 19.33 8.65 -3.21
CA LEU A 270 18.85 9.88 -3.84
C LEU A 270 18.87 9.86 -5.37
N ARG A 271 19.45 8.82 -6.00
CA ARG A 271 19.83 8.76 -7.44
C ARG A 271 19.14 9.81 -8.29
N ASP A 272 19.91 10.82 -8.66
CA ASP A 272 19.57 11.73 -9.74
C ASP A 272 19.73 10.97 -11.06
N VAL A 273 18.70 10.97 -11.90
CA VAL A 273 18.77 10.35 -13.24
C VAL A 273 19.26 11.40 -14.21
N THR A 274 20.38 11.12 -14.86
CA THR A 274 20.62 11.58 -16.23
C THR A 274 19.69 10.83 -17.18
N TYR A 275 19.30 11.48 -18.28
CA TYR A 275 18.21 11.10 -19.21
C TYR A 275 18.14 9.62 -19.65
N ASN A 276 19.21 8.82 -19.51
CA ASN A 276 19.34 7.47 -20.06
C ASN A 276 19.23 6.28 -19.07
N GLN A 277 18.80 6.47 -17.80
CA GLN A 277 18.68 5.36 -16.82
C GLN A 277 17.23 5.04 -16.41
N ASP A 278 16.30 5.03 -17.36
CA ASP A 278 14.91 4.59 -17.15
C ASP A 278 14.71 3.13 -17.61
N THR A 279 15.58 2.23 -17.14
CA THR A 279 15.39 0.78 -17.29
C THR A 279 14.55 0.25 -16.13
N GLY A 280 13.23 0.31 -16.26
CA GLY A 280 12.26 -0.35 -15.37
C GLY A 280 12.11 0.23 -13.95
N TYR A 281 11.26 -0.41 -13.14
CA TYR A 281 10.93 0.03 -11.76
C TYR A 281 12.06 -0.16 -10.74
N ASP A 282 13.05 -1.01 -11.04
CA ASP A 282 14.10 -1.43 -10.09
C ASP A 282 15.07 -0.31 -9.69
N THR A 283 15.15 0.75 -10.50
CA THR A 283 16.01 1.91 -10.23
C THR A 283 15.24 3.08 -9.60
N TRP A 284 13.94 2.94 -9.33
CA TRP A 284 13.09 4.06 -8.95
C TRP A 284 13.39 4.60 -7.54
N THR A 285 13.65 5.90 -7.43
CA THR A 285 13.82 6.59 -6.12
C THR A 285 12.65 7.52 -5.87
N PHE A 286 12.48 7.90 -4.61
CA PHE A 286 11.46 8.90 -4.26
C PHE A 286 11.72 10.26 -4.94
N LEU A 287 12.98 10.62 -5.20
CA LEU A 287 13.29 11.82 -5.97
C LEU A 287 12.94 11.67 -7.46
N LYS A 288 13.03 10.48 -8.05
CA LYS A 288 12.49 10.22 -9.40
C LYS A 288 10.98 10.46 -9.44
N TYR A 289 10.25 9.95 -8.44
CA TYR A 289 8.81 10.20 -8.27
C TYR A 289 8.51 11.70 -8.21
N VAL A 290 9.20 12.45 -7.33
CA VAL A 290 9.02 13.90 -7.17
C VAL A 290 9.28 14.66 -8.47
N ARG A 291 10.33 14.31 -9.21
CA ARG A 291 10.63 14.92 -10.52
C ARG A 291 9.52 14.65 -11.54
N ARG A 292 9.01 13.41 -11.60
CA ARG A 292 7.88 13.06 -12.46
C ARG A 292 6.65 13.90 -12.10
N CYS A 293 6.33 14.04 -10.81
CA CYS A 293 5.27 14.95 -10.36
C CYS A 293 5.51 16.38 -10.85
N SER A 294 6.71 16.94 -10.68
CA SER A 294 7.03 18.30 -11.12
C SER A 294 6.87 18.52 -12.63
N ARG A 295 7.09 17.48 -13.45
CA ARG A 295 6.87 17.50 -14.90
C ARG A 295 5.39 17.36 -15.25
N THR A 296 4.69 16.38 -14.66
CA THR A 296 3.28 16.11 -14.95
C THR A 296 2.38 17.29 -14.56
N PHE A 297 2.67 17.95 -13.45
CA PHE A 297 1.90 19.13 -13.01
C PHE A 297 2.53 20.45 -13.46
N SER A 298 3.30 20.47 -14.56
CA SER A 298 4.03 21.69 -15.00
C SER A 298 3.13 22.92 -15.16
N ASN A 299 1.88 22.69 -15.55
CA ASN A 299 0.88 23.71 -15.85
C ASN A 299 0.08 24.14 -14.61
N TYR A 300 0.36 23.58 -13.44
CA TYR A 300 -0.33 23.90 -12.19
C TYR A 300 0.65 24.46 -11.14
N PRO A 301 0.18 25.38 -10.27
CA PRO A 301 0.94 25.78 -9.09
C PRO A 301 1.31 24.56 -8.24
N ARG A 302 2.59 24.40 -7.90
CA ARG A 302 3.11 23.18 -7.25
C ARG A 302 4.32 23.47 -6.37
N ASN A 303 4.45 22.69 -5.30
CA ASN A 303 5.51 22.88 -4.29
C ASN A 303 6.40 21.65 -4.06
N PHE A 304 6.39 20.68 -4.96
CA PHE A 304 7.12 19.41 -4.79
C PHE A 304 8.62 19.56 -4.55
N SER A 305 9.31 20.38 -5.35
CA SER A 305 10.77 20.60 -5.21
C SER A 305 11.12 21.26 -3.88
N SER A 306 10.27 22.16 -3.39
CA SER A 306 10.44 22.81 -2.08
C SER A 306 10.34 21.80 -0.94
N GLN A 307 9.35 20.89 -1.00
CA GLN A 307 9.15 19.83 -0.01
C GLN A 307 10.35 18.88 0.12
N THR A 308 11.12 18.69 -0.97
CA THR A 308 12.29 17.81 -0.97
C THR A 308 13.63 18.54 -0.93
N LYS A 309 13.67 19.88 -0.93
CA LYS A 309 14.92 20.67 -1.01
C LYS A 309 15.96 20.27 0.05
N ARG A 310 15.49 19.90 1.25
CA ARG A 310 16.35 19.51 2.39
C ARG A 310 16.75 18.04 2.39
N TYR A 311 16.18 17.19 1.52
CA TYR A 311 16.39 15.74 1.57
C TYR A 311 17.85 15.36 1.42
N ARG A 312 18.62 16.06 0.59
CA ARG A 312 20.06 15.79 0.42
C ARG A 312 20.82 15.96 1.73
N ARG A 313 20.73 17.14 2.34
CA ARG A 313 21.35 17.43 3.65
C ARG A 313 20.88 16.45 4.73
N LEU A 314 19.58 16.18 4.81
CA LEU A 314 19.03 15.27 5.82
C LEU A 314 19.51 13.83 5.60
N THR A 315 19.67 13.38 4.36
CA THR A 315 20.09 12.01 4.03
C THR A 315 21.52 11.76 4.47
N LYS A 316 22.42 12.73 4.27
CA LYS A 316 23.80 12.65 4.77
C LYS A 316 23.84 12.45 6.29
N LEU A 317 23.15 13.32 7.04
CA LEU A 317 23.03 13.21 8.50
C LEU A 317 22.39 11.89 8.94
N MET A 318 21.40 11.40 8.18
CA MET A 318 20.74 10.12 8.46
C MET A 318 21.68 8.93 8.25
N ILE A 319 22.53 8.95 7.24
CA ILE A 319 23.52 7.89 6.97
C ILE A 319 24.56 7.85 8.10
N GLU A 320 25.10 9.02 8.49
CA GLU A 320 26.06 9.14 9.60
C GLU A 320 25.46 8.59 10.91
N LYS A 321 24.28 9.07 11.30
CA LYS A 321 23.58 8.57 12.49
C LYS A 321 23.26 7.07 12.43
N SER A 322 23.02 6.55 11.23
CA SER A 322 22.77 5.11 11.04
C SER A 322 24.04 4.29 11.25
N LEU A 323 25.19 4.80 10.83
CA LEU A 323 26.50 4.18 11.06
C LEU A 323 26.85 4.21 12.55
N ASP A 324 26.71 5.35 13.22
CA ASP A 324 26.99 5.49 14.66
C ASP A 324 26.16 4.50 15.47
N LYS A 325 24.86 4.40 15.17
CA LYS A 325 23.97 3.44 15.81
C LYS A 325 24.36 2.00 15.50
N ALA A 326 24.78 1.68 14.28
CA ALA A 326 25.18 0.32 13.94
C ALA A 326 26.48 -0.08 14.64
N ILE A 327 27.45 0.83 14.76
CA ILE A 327 28.70 0.64 15.50
C ILE A 327 28.40 0.35 16.98
N SER A 328 27.63 1.21 17.64
CA SER A 328 27.33 1.05 19.08
C SER A 328 26.61 -0.26 19.42
N VAL A 329 25.82 -0.79 18.49
CA VAL A 329 25.04 -2.02 18.68
C VAL A 329 25.80 -3.28 18.25
N HIS A 330 26.62 -3.23 17.20
CA HIS A 330 27.16 -4.43 16.54
C HIS A 330 28.68 -4.61 16.60
N LEU A 331 29.44 -3.58 16.99
CA LEU A 331 30.90 -3.62 17.10
C LEU A 331 31.42 -4.17 18.44
N LYS A 332 30.52 -4.63 19.33
CA LYS A 332 30.90 -5.22 20.62
C LYS A 332 31.68 -6.53 20.50
#